data_AF-A0A918HCT8-F1
#
_entry.id   AF-A0A918HCT8-F1
#
_cell.length_a   1.000
_cell.length_b   1.000
_cell.length_c   1.000
_cell.angle_alpha   90.00
_cell.angle_beta   90.00
_cell.angle_gamma   90.00
#
_symmetry.space_group_name_H-M   'P 1'
#
loop_
_entity.id
_entity.type
_entity.pdbx_description
1 polymer ?
#
loop_
_entity_poly.entity_id
_entity_poly.type
_entity_poly.pdbx_seq_one_letter_code
_entity_poly.pdbx_strand_id
1 'polypeptide(L)'
;MVNEERPGPGIGLDASMSRAEMVEAWRERRRARRPGPEADEPQAAGPDGFALRRWRKAGVFGADAMRSVERLLTALLDARFAGSAPDWARQVLDQCLGGDPIAQLPSAVRAVLEHREPDDVVTAMTVVHEAGLPWLTPEGQIRLEHLMNPEPTEVPRELRPTLSEDVSGAFAVQYALRHDTLARLSSAVRDQLLPWAPVGVVDDLIDAGVITSEDEPWDVRSDARDQDYLRARLAPEQVDQATAEAIGWEEYLRRRRFLDGEDLDSVNAERTYLEGEYGDDTEEDLYDLLQRAAEGDTSAVKGLEYALPRSLVLRLRHVRDGALTGNWPENILADRGLWRLMSVLWEPKAAVSPRRSAFHALAALRHAYDSLCASDLKRARAQVELLVEHEQGEPRHNAEAWNMSAYLALLDENLDGALVAIDRIEENHPRAEHNRDLLERRRTRARNDRPHPSNPYLELGLPHQSPVWKQRYRDLRREFVDDREEAARLNRAMRRIHQAEQHEDWSDLFVLPLDAEVFRLPDDPPVTLVPPVEPLPRRTVPRNPADVDAVRRRALADLLPTILNAPRRPDHQHRITSE
;
A
#
# COMPACT_ATOMS: atom_id res chain seq x y z
N MET A 1 -24.23 57.80 7.66
CA MET A 1 -25.46 57.21 7.07
C MET A 1 -25.06 56.10 6.12
N VAL A 2 -24.88 54.89 6.63
CA VAL A 2 -25.27 53.61 6.02
C VAL A 2 -25.47 52.68 7.22
N ASN A 3 -26.65 52.07 7.32
CA ASN A 3 -27.09 51.24 8.44
C ASN A 3 -26.29 49.92 8.46
N GLU A 4 -25.66 49.62 9.60
CA GLU A 4 -25.27 48.27 9.97
C GLU A 4 -26.53 47.52 10.43
N GLU A 5 -27.04 46.63 9.57
CA GLU A 5 -28.04 45.63 9.96
C GLU A 5 -27.38 44.59 10.86
N ARG A 6 -27.76 44.60 12.14
CA ARG A 6 -27.42 43.55 13.10
C ARG A 6 -28.05 42.22 12.66
N PRO A 7 -27.30 41.10 12.67
CA PRO A 7 -27.92 39.79 12.62
C PRO A 7 -28.77 39.60 13.88
N GLY A 8 -30.02 39.15 13.68
CA GLY A 8 -30.98 38.92 14.76
C GLY A 8 -30.46 37.87 15.76
N PRO A 9 -30.84 37.97 17.05
CA PRO A 9 -30.37 37.03 18.05
C PRO A 9 -31.01 35.67 17.80
N GLY A 10 -30.18 34.65 17.61
CA GLY A 10 -30.60 33.26 17.75
C GLY A 10 -31.21 33.07 19.14
N ILE A 11 -32.47 32.66 19.17
CA ILE A 11 -33.25 32.48 20.40
C ILE A 11 -32.75 31.19 21.08
N GLY A 12 -31.69 31.34 21.88
CA GLY A 12 -31.35 30.39 22.93
C GLY A 12 -32.49 30.34 23.95
N LEU A 13 -32.84 29.13 24.39
CA LEU A 13 -33.78 28.93 25.50
C LEU A 13 -33.14 29.49 26.77
N ASP A 14 -33.43 30.74 27.07
CA ASP A 14 -33.04 31.42 28.29
C ASP A 14 -33.79 30.79 29.46
N ALA A 15 -33.10 30.48 30.56
CA ALA A 15 -33.68 29.92 31.79
C ALA A 15 -34.64 30.89 32.53
N SER A 16 -35.06 31.97 31.86
CA SER A 16 -35.91 33.06 32.34
C SER A 16 -37.25 33.20 31.59
N MET A 17 -37.55 32.34 30.60
CA MET A 17 -38.78 32.43 29.81
C MET A 17 -40.04 32.21 30.68
N SER A 18 -41.02 33.10 30.56
CA SER A 18 -42.30 32.97 31.23
C SER A 18 -43.16 31.83 30.65
N ARG A 19 -44.14 31.35 31.42
CA ARG A 19 -45.09 30.29 31.02
C ARG A 19 -45.76 30.55 29.68
N ALA A 20 -46.08 31.80 29.38
CA ALA A 20 -46.73 32.18 28.13
C ALA A 20 -45.77 32.07 26.94
N GLU A 21 -44.53 32.53 27.12
CA GLU A 21 -43.49 32.56 26.08
C GLU A 21 -43.02 31.14 25.72
N MET A 22 -42.91 30.22 26.69
CA MET A 22 -42.59 28.82 26.39
C MET A 22 -43.69 28.12 25.59
N VAL A 23 -44.96 28.38 25.94
CA VAL A 23 -46.12 27.82 25.22
C VAL A 23 -46.25 28.44 23.83
N GLU A 24 -45.96 29.73 23.68
CA GLU A 24 -45.99 30.45 22.41
C GLU A 24 -44.84 30.02 21.49
N ALA A 25 -43.60 29.96 21.99
CA ALA A 25 -42.45 29.42 21.25
C ALA A 25 -42.67 27.96 20.83
N TRP A 26 -43.28 27.14 21.70
CA TRP A 26 -43.65 25.76 21.34
C TRP A 26 -44.73 25.72 20.24
N ARG A 27 -45.76 26.57 20.33
CA ARG A 27 -46.80 26.69 19.28
C ARG A 27 -46.22 27.19 17.97
N GLU A 28 -45.28 28.13 18.02
CA GLU A 28 -44.61 28.70 16.85
C GLU A 28 -43.71 27.69 16.16
N ARG A 29 -42.88 26.96 16.91
CA ARG A 29 -42.08 25.83 16.38
C ARG A 29 -42.97 24.77 15.72
N ARG A 30 -44.12 24.48 16.31
CA ARG A 30 -45.09 23.54 15.72
C ARG A 30 -45.74 24.09 14.44
N ARG A 31 -46.04 25.38 14.37
CA ARG A 31 -46.56 26.01 13.14
C ARG A 31 -45.52 25.97 12.03
N ALA A 32 -44.25 26.21 12.35
CA ALA A 32 -43.14 26.17 11.40
C ALA A 32 -42.88 24.76 10.83
N ARG A 33 -43.16 23.70 11.61
CA ARG A 33 -42.99 22.29 11.19
C ARG A 33 -44.18 21.68 10.48
N ARG A 34 -45.25 22.45 10.25
CA ARG A 34 -46.47 21.94 9.62
C ARG A 34 -46.18 21.66 8.14
N PRO A 35 -46.22 20.40 7.66
CA PRO A 35 -46.20 20.16 6.23
C PRO A 35 -47.43 20.84 5.60
N GLY A 36 -47.25 21.44 4.43
CA GLY A 36 -48.38 21.93 3.63
C GLY A 36 -49.35 20.77 3.36
N PRO A 37 -50.67 21.03 3.20
CA PRO A 37 -51.63 19.97 2.96
C PRO A 37 -51.22 19.17 1.71
N GLU A 38 -50.98 17.86 1.87
CA GLU A 38 -50.81 16.94 0.75
C GLU A 38 -52.10 16.99 -0.10
N ALA A 39 -51.95 17.23 -1.40
CA ALA A 39 -53.05 17.58 -2.29
C ALA A 39 -54.01 16.43 -2.64
N ASP A 40 -53.82 15.22 -2.09
CA ASP A 40 -54.56 14.02 -2.52
C ASP A 40 -55.16 13.15 -1.38
N GLU A 41 -55.22 13.62 -0.11
CA GLU A 41 -55.99 12.91 0.92
C GLU A 41 -57.50 13.21 0.80
N PRO A 42 -58.39 12.20 0.65
CA PRO A 42 -59.83 12.42 0.70
C PRO A 42 -60.22 12.99 2.06
N GLN A 43 -61.06 14.03 2.08
CA GLN A 43 -61.59 14.68 3.28
C GLN A 43 -62.41 13.70 4.14
N ALA A 44 -61.71 12.88 4.92
CA ALA A 44 -62.31 12.14 6.03
C ALA A 44 -62.78 13.15 7.08
N ALA A 45 -63.95 12.88 7.69
CA ALA A 45 -64.47 13.67 8.79
C ALA A 45 -63.37 13.84 9.86
N GLY A 46 -62.99 15.09 10.14
CA GLY A 46 -61.92 15.39 11.08
C GLY A 46 -62.18 14.76 12.46
N PRO A 47 -61.14 14.32 13.18
CA PRO A 47 -61.31 13.61 14.44
C PRO A 47 -62.10 14.44 15.45
N ASP A 48 -63.01 13.78 16.16
CA ASP A 48 -63.86 14.39 17.18
C ASP A 48 -63.03 15.22 18.18
N GLY A 49 -63.50 16.43 18.51
CA GLY A 49 -62.86 17.31 19.48
C GLY A 49 -62.69 16.66 20.86
N PHE A 50 -63.52 15.67 21.21
CA PHE A 50 -63.31 14.84 22.41
C PHE A 50 -62.14 13.88 22.29
N ALA A 51 -61.90 13.28 21.12
CA ALA A 51 -60.73 12.43 20.87
C ALA A 51 -59.43 13.24 20.98
N LEU A 52 -59.39 14.44 20.37
CA LEU A 52 -58.24 15.34 20.49
C LEU A 52 -57.95 15.77 21.94
N ARG A 53 -59.00 15.94 22.77
CA ARG A 53 -58.81 16.25 24.21
C ARG A 53 -58.24 15.08 24.99
N ARG A 54 -58.60 13.83 24.65
CA ARG A 54 -58.02 12.63 25.27
C ARG A 54 -56.54 12.51 24.93
N TRP A 55 -56.17 12.65 23.66
CA TRP A 55 -54.78 12.57 23.18
C TRP A 55 -53.81 13.60 23.80
N ARG A 56 -54.31 14.74 24.28
CA ARG A 56 -53.50 15.70 25.05
C ARG A 56 -52.90 15.11 26.33
N LYS A 57 -53.54 14.10 26.94
CA LYS A 57 -53.01 13.41 28.12
C LYS A 57 -51.68 12.70 27.81
N ALA A 58 -51.54 12.22 26.58
CA ALA A 58 -50.33 11.60 26.04
C ALA A 58 -49.38 12.61 25.35
N GLY A 59 -49.65 13.92 25.45
CA GLY A 59 -48.81 14.96 24.85
C GLY A 59 -48.97 15.09 23.33
N VAL A 60 -50.01 14.49 22.75
CA VAL A 60 -50.29 14.57 21.31
C VAL A 60 -51.27 15.71 21.07
N PHE A 61 -50.87 16.68 20.24
CA PHE A 61 -51.65 17.89 20.00
C PHE A 61 -51.98 18.03 18.51
N GLY A 62 -53.28 18.03 18.19
CA GLY A 62 -53.79 18.22 16.82
C GLY A 62 -54.04 16.91 16.06
N ALA A 63 -54.87 17.01 15.02
CA ALA A 63 -55.33 15.88 14.23
C ALA A 63 -54.19 15.19 13.46
N ASP A 64 -53.28 15.97 12.88
CA ASP A 64 -52.17 15.42 12.07
C ASP A 64 -51.17 14.64 12.95
N ALA A 65 -50.85 15.18 14.13
CA ALA A 65 -50.02 14.50 15.13
C ALA A 65 -50.68 13.21 15.65
N MET A 66 -51.99 13.23 15.87
CA MET A 66 -52.76 12.03 16.24
C MET A 66 -52.65 10.95 15.17
N ARG A 67 -52.88 11.27 13.89
CA ARG A 67 -52.76 10.30 12.79
C ARG A 67 -51.35 9.75 12.65
N SER A 68 -50.32 10.58 12.76
CA SER A 68 -48.92 10.13 12.69
C SER A 68 -48.54 9.23 13.87
N VAL A 69 -49.01 9.54 15.08
CA VAL A 69 -48.81 8.68 16.25
C VAL A 69 -49.58 7.37 16.10
N GLU A 70 -50.84 7.39 15.67
CA GLU A 70 -51.63 6.17 15.45
C GLU A 70 -50.95 5.24 14.43
N ARG A 71 -50.48 5.78 13.30
CA ARG A 71 -49.70 5.01 12.32
C ARG A 71 -48.43 4.40 12.93
N LEU A 72 -47.70 5.18 13.74
CA LEU A 72 -46.52 4.69 14.46
C LEU A 72 -46.88 3.55 15.42
N LEU A 73 -47.94 3.70 16.22
CA LEU A 73 -48.36 2.68 17.18
C LEU A 73 -48.81 1.39 16.48
N THR A 74 -49.57 1.51 15.39
CA THR A 74 -49.95 0.35 14.57
C THR A 74 -48.72 -0.36 14.01
N ALA A 75 -47.77 0.37 13.43
CA ALA A 75 -46.52 -0.22 12.93
C ALA A 75 -45.72 -0.92 14.05
N LEU A 76 -45.64 -0.31 15.24
CA LEU A 76 -44.97 -0.88 16.40
C LEU A 76 -45.68 -2.12 16.97
N LEU A 77 -46.95 -2.35 16.68
CA LEU A 77 -47.69 -3.55 17.08
C LEU A 77 -47.69 -4.64 16.00
N ASP A 78 -47.76 -4.25 14.72
CA ASP A 78 -47.84 -5.16 13.58
C ASP A 78 -46.52 -5.89 13.26
N ALA A 79 -45.37 -5.27 13.57
CA ALA A 79 -44.07 -5.85 13.26
C ALA A 79 -43.82 -7.14 14.07
N ARG A 80 -43.78 -8.30 13.38
CA ARG A 80 -43.48 -9.63 13.95
C ARG A 80 -42.08 -9.63 14.57
N PHE A 81 -41.97 -10.07 15.82
CA PHE A 81 -40.86 -9.79 16.73
C PHE A 81 -39.66 -10.76 16.65
N ALA A 82 -38.45 -10.26 16.94
CA ALA A 82 -37.27 -11.06 17.32
C ALA A 82 -37.02 -11.10 18.86
N GLY A 83 -37.85 -10.42 19.66
CA GLY A 83 -37.85 -10.45 21.12
C GLY A 83 -39.18 -9.94 21.68
N SER A 84 -39.68 -10.52 22.77
CA SER A 84 -41.00 -10.12 23.28
C SER A 84 -40.90 -8.85 24.10
N ALA A 85 -41.37 -7.73 23.52
CA ALA A 85 -41.63 -6.52 24.28
C ALA A 85 -42.55 -6.82 25.49
N PRO A 86 -42.43 -6.07 26.60
CA PRO A 86 -43.25 -6.29 27.79
C PRO A 86 -44.76 -6.20 27.49
N ASP A 87 -45.54 -7.13 28.04
CA ASP A 87 -46.99 -7.21 27.79
C ASP A 87 -47.73 -5.93 28.23
N TRP A 88 -47.29 -5.28 29.30
CA TRP A 88 -47.86 -4.02 29.75
C TRP A 88 -47.68 -2.90 28.71
N ALA A 89 -46.55 -2.88 28.00
CA ALA A 89 -46.28 -1.85 27.01
C ALA A 89 -47.19 -2.04 25.79
N ARG A 90 -47.36 -3.29 25.33
CA ARG A 90 -48.28 -3.65 24.24
C ARG A 90 -49.74 -3.31 24.60
N GLN A 91 -50.18 -3.66 25.80
CA GLN A 91 -51.52 -3.31 26.30
C GLN A 91 -51.76 -1.80 26.33
N VAL A 92 -50.76 -1.01 26.73
CA VAL A 92 -50.85 0.46 26.70
C VAL A 92 -50.95 0.98 25.26
N LEU A 93 -50.21 0.42 24.30
CA LEU A 93 -50.34 0.81 22.90
C LEU A 93 -51.73 0.46 22.33
N ASP A 94 -52.23 -0.76 22.59
CA ASP A 94 -53.58 -1.20 22.19
C ASP A 94 -54.68 -0.34 22.81
N GLN A 95 -54.55 0.02 24.10
CA GLN A 95 -55.49 0.91 24.79
C GLN A 95 -55.51 2.31 24.14
N CYS A 96 -54.34 2.84 23.78
CA CYS A 96 -54.23 4.13 23.12
C CYS A 96 -54.86 4.11 21.72
N LEU A 97 -54.64 3.04 20.93
CA LEU A 97 -55.28 2.81 19.62
C LEU A 97 -56.79 2.58 19.75
N GLY A 98 -57.25 1.96 20.83
CA GLY A 98 -58.67 1.82 21.20
C GLY A 98 -59.35 3.14 21.59
N GLY A 99 -58.63 4.27 21.54
CA GLY A 99 -59.16 5.61 21.78
C GLY A 99 -59.06 6.09 23.23
N ASP A 100 -58.32 5.42 24.10
CA ASP A 100 -58.07 5.86 25.48
C ASP A 100 -56.58 6.15 25.75
N PRO A 101 -56.02 7.22 25.15
CA PRO A 101 -54.62 7.59 25.32
C PRO A 101 -54.29 8.05 26.74
N ILE A 102 -53.23 7.47 27.31
CA ILE A 102 -52.76 7.71 28.68
C ILE A 102 -51.37 8.37 28.72
N ALA A 103 -51.01 8.93 29.87
CA ALA A 103 -49.75 9.66 30.04
C ALA A 103 -48.51 8.75 29.94
N GLN A 104 -48.67 7.45 30.17
CA GLN A 104 -47.61 6.44 30.08
C GLN A 104 -47.26 6.05 28.64
N LEU A 105 -47.93 6.61 27.63
CA LEU A 105 -47.68 6.26 26.23
C LEU A 105 -46.19 6.40 25.83
N PRO A 106 -45.46 7.48 26.18
CA PRO A 106 -44.04 7.58 25.84
C PRO A 106 -43.18 6.46 26.48
N SER A 107 -43.47 6.08 27.73
CA SER A 107 -42.76 4.98 28.39
C SER A 107 -43.05 3.63 27.74
N ALA A 108 -44.29 3.40 27.30
CA ALA A 108 -44.68 2.20 26.59
C ALA A 108 -44.00 2.13 25.21
N VAL A 109 -43.99 3.24 24.46
CA VAL A 109 -43.27 3.35 23.18
C VAL A 109 -41.79 3.06 23.36
N ARG A 110 -41.14 3.64 24.36
CA ARG A 110 -39.73 3.34 24.70
C ARG A 110 -39.52 1.85 24.98
N ALA A 111 -40.34 1.25 25.84
CA ALA A 111 -40.20 -0.16 26.22
C ALA A 111 -40.39 -1.13 25.03
N VAL A 112 -41.25 -0.77 24.07
CA VAL A 112 -41.35 -1.52 22.81
C VAL A 112 -40.10 -1.31 21.96
N LEU A 113 -39.66 -0.06 21.77
CA LEU A 113 -38.49 0.28 20.95
C LEU A 113 -37.17 -0.31 21.46
N GLU A 114 -37.01 -0.52 22.76
CA GLU A 114 -35.85 -1.21 23.36
C GLU A 114 -35.68 -2.67 22.85
N HIS A 115 -36.72 -3.26 22.25
CA HIS A 115 -36.72 -4.60 21.68
C HIS A 115 -36.91 -4.59 20.15
N ARG A 116 -36.67 -3.45 19.51
CA ARG A 116 -36.84 -3.23 18.06
C ARG A 116 -35.52 -2.94 17.37
N GLU A 117 -35.54 -3.00 16.04
CA GLU A 117 -34.40 -2.61 15.22
C GLU A 117 -34.18 -1.09 15.27
N PRO A 118 -32.94 -0.60 15.09
CA PRO A 118 -32.64 0.83 15.13
C PRO A 118 -33.48 1.68 14.18
N ASP A 119 -33.90 1.14 13.04
CA ASP A 119 -34.73 1.85 12.06
C ASP A 119 -36.15 2.18 12.59
N ASP A 120 -36.69 1.35 13.47
CA ASP A 120 -37.96 1.64 14.15
C ASP A 120 -37.81 2.83 15.12
N VAL A 121 -36.66 2.92 15.79
CA VAL A 121 -36.32 4.04 16.67
C VAL A 121 -36.16 5.32 15.86
N VAL A 122 -35.43 5.27 14.73
CA VAL A 122 -35.28 6.41 13.81
C VAL A 122 -36.66 6.89 13.35
N THR A 123 -37.52 5.98 12.91
CA THR A 123 -38.89 6.30 12.49
C THR A 123 -39.68 6.98 13.61
N ALA A 124 -39.60 6.46 14.84
CA ALA A 124 -40.26 7.06 15.99
C ALA A 124 -39.71 8.47 16.30
N MET A 125 -38.40 8.67 16.22
CA MET A 125 -37.76 9.98 16.43
C MET A 125 -38.15 11.00 15.36
N THR A 126 -38.26 10.58 14.10
CA THR A 126 -38.79 11.41 13.01
C THR A 126 -40.24 11.84 13.29
N VAL A 127 -41.11 10.90 13.69
CA VAL A 127 -42.50 11.22 14.07
C VAL A 127 -42.55 12.18 15.26
N VAL A 128 -41.72 11.95 16.29
CA VAL A 128 -41.62 12.86 17.45
C VAL A 128 -41.22 14.27 17.01
N HIS A 129 -40.25 14.39 16.10
CA HIS A 129 -39.79 15.68 15.58
C HIS A 129 -40.88 16.40 14.78
N GLU A 130 -41.42 15.73 13.75
CA GLU A 130 -42.40 16.29 12.81
C GLU A 130 -43.73 16.63 13.49
N ALA A 131 -44.23 15.76 14.36
CA ALA A 131 -45.45 15.99 15.11
C ALA A 131 -45.26 16.92 16.33
N GLY A 132 -44.02 17.30 16.65
CA GLY A 132 -43.68 18.20 17.76
C GLY A 132 -44.05 17.62 19.14
N LEU A 133 -43.85 16.32 19.32
CA LEU A 133 -44.25 15.60 20.53
C LEU A 133 -43.30 15.93 21.70
N PRO A 134 -43.80 16.34 22.87
CA PRO A 134 -42.97 16.67 24.03
C PRO A 134 -42.56 15.41 24.80
N TRP A 135 -42.08 14.39 24.09
CA TRP A 135 -41.79 13.05 24.62
C TRP A 135 -40.33 12.89 25.07
N LEU A 136 -39.42 13.76 24.62
CA LEU A 136 -38.01 13.73 25.01
C LEU A 136 -37.70 14.67 26.17
N THR A 137 -36.59 14.40 26.88
CA THR A 137 -35.95 15.38 27.79
C THR A 137 -35.60 16.68 27.04
N PRO A 138 -35.42 17.82 27.75
CA PRO A 138 -34.97 19.06 27.10
C PRO A 138 -33.70 18.90 26.27
N GLU A 139 -32.72 18.16 26.78
CA GLU A 139 -31.45 17.87 26.10
C GLU A 139 -31.68 17.00 24.86
N GLY A 140 -32.48 15.92 25.01
CA GLY A 140 -32.83 15.02 23.90
C GLY A 140 -33.59 15.75 22.79
N GLN A 141 -34.46 16.70 23.14
CA GLN A 141 -35.17 17.54 22.18
C GLN A 141 -34.22 18.42 21.37
N ILE A 142 -33.24 19.06 22.01
CA ILE A 142 -32.25 19.91 21.34
C ILE A 142 -31.36 19.07 20.41
N ARG A 143 -30.95 17.89 20.87
CA ARG A 143 -30.16 16.94 20.05
C ARG A 143 -30.95 16.44 18.84
N LEU A 144 -32.23 16.09 19.02
CA LEU A 144 -33.13 15.70 17.93
C LEU A 144 -33.31 16.83 16.91
N GLU A 145 -33.49 18.07 17.39
CA GLU A 145 -33.60 19.25 16.52
C GLU A 145 -32.32 19.46 15.71
N HIS A 146 -31.14 19.35 16.33
CA HIS A 146 -29.88 19.42 15.60
C HIS A 146 -29.78 18.34 14.52
N LEU A 147 -30.07 17.07 14.84
CA LEU A 147 -29.93 15.94 13.89
C LEU A 147 -30.91 16.03 12.70
N MET A 148 -32.12 16.55 12.93
CA MET A 148 -33.17 16.63 11.91
C MET A 148 -33.09 17.91 11.07
N ASN A 149 -32.53 19.00 11.60
CA ASN A 149 -32.37 20.25 10.85
C ASN A 149 -31.35 20.09 9.73
N PRO A 150 -31.64 20.55 8.49
CA PRO A 150 -30.69 20.49 7.37
C PRO A 150 -29.50 21.45 7.56
N GLU A 151 -29.73 22.58 8.23
CA GLU A 151 -28.71 23.59 8.52
C GLU A 151 -27.95 23.29 9.83
N PRO A 152 -26.62 23.51 9.87
CA PRO A 152 -25.80 23.23 11.05
C PRO A 152 -26.15 24.19 12.18
N THR A 153 -26.98 23.74 13.12
CA THR A 153 -27.31 24.50 14.33
C THR A 153 -26.35 24.19 15.46
N GLU A 154 -25.74 25.20 16.09
CA GLU A 154 -24.84 24.97 17.22
C GLU A 154 -25.59 24.39 18.44
N VAL A 155 -25.00 23.36 19.04
CA VAL A 155 -25.46 22.78 20.31
C VAL A 155 -24.50 23.20 21.41
N PRO A 156 -24.97 23.91 22.47
CA PRO A 156 -24.16 24.28 23.62
C PRO A 156 -23.44 23.07 24.22
N ARG A 157 -22.20 23.27 24.68
CA ARG A 157 -21.33 22.17 25.13
C ARG A 157 -21.95 21.36 26.26
N GLU A 158 -22.69 22.01 27.15
CA GLU A 158 -23.37 21.42 28.30
C GLU A 158 -24.54 20.52 27.90
N LEU A 159 -25.10 20.73 26.70
CA LEU A 159 -26.24 20.00 26.17
C LEU A 159 -25.83 18.88 25.21
N ARG A 160 -24.55 18.79 24.85
CA ARG A 160 -24.00 17.66 24.08
C ARG A 160 -23.98 16.40 24.95
N PRO A 161 -24.17 15.22 24.35
CA PRO A 161 -24.11 13.98 25.11
C PRO A 161 -22.72 13.77 25.71
N THR A 162 -22.70 13.22 26.92
CA THR A 162 -21.47 12.70 27.53
C THR A 162 -21.08 11.38 26.85
N LEU A 163 -19.85 10.89 27.08
CA LEU A 163 -19.40 9.60 26.53
C LEU A 163 -20.29 8.41 26.95
N SER A 164 -20.94 8.49 28.11
CA SER A 164 -21.89 7.48 28.58
C SER A 164 -23.28 7.60 27.93
N GLU A 165 -23.61 8.76 27.38
CA GLU A 165 -24.87 9.01 26.67
C GLU A 165 -24.73 8.75 25.16
N ASP A 166 -23.57 9.06 24.57
CA ASP A 166 -23.23 8.80 23.16
C ASP A 166 -22.50 7.46 23.03
N VAL A 167 -23.18 6.36 23.37
CA VAL A 167 -22.58 5.02 23.43
C VAL A 167 -21.96 4.54 22.12
N SER A 168 -22.43 5.02 20.97
CA SER A 168 -21.86 4.71 19.67
C SER A 168 -20.89 5.76 19.14
N GLY A 169 -20.76 6.92 19.80
CA GLY A 169 -20.02 8.08 19.30
C GLY A 169 -20.68 8.78 18.09
N ALA A 170 -21.87 8.34 17.66
CA ALA A 170 -22.51 8.81 16.44
C ALA A 170 -22.91 10.29 16.51
N PHE A 171 -23.34 10.79 17.66
CA PHE A 171 -23.69 12.20 17.80
C PHE A 171 -22.45 13.08 17.66
N ALA A 172 -21.36 12.72 18.35
CA ALA A 172 -20.10 13.46 18.29
C ALA A 172 -19.54 13.53 16.86
N VAL A 173 -19.59 12.41 16.11
CA VAL A 173 -19.13 12.36 14.71
C VAL A 173 -20.05 13.12 13.79
N GLN A 174 -21.37 12.99 13.93
CA GLN A 174 -22.32 13.75 13.12
C GLN A 174 -22.15 15.26 13.33
N TYR A 175 -21.98 15.69 14.58
CA TYR A 175 -21.68 17.08 14.90
C TYR A 175 -20.36 17.52 14.22
N ALA A 176 -19.31 16.71 14.33
CA ALA A 176 -18.01 17.01 13.76
C ALA A 176 -18.02 17.07 12.22
N LEU A 177 -18.77 16.19 11.54
CA LEU A 177 -18.94 16.20 10.08
C LEU A 177 -19.62 17.49 9.61
N ARG A 178 -20.65 17.93 10.31
CA ARG A 178 -21.42 19.14 9.94
C ARG A 178 -20.69 20.45 10.20
N HIS A 179 -19.82 20.47 11.20
CA HIS A 179 -19.07 21.65 11.60
C HIS A 179 -17.60 21.65 11.15
N ASP A 180 -17.20 20.66 10.36
CA ASP A 180 -15.82 20.49 9.88
C ASP A 180 -14.78 20.43 11.02
N THR A 181 -15.10 19.67 12.08
CA THR A 181 -14.26 19.54 13.28
C THR A 181 -13.85 18.11 13.58
N LEU A 182 -13.73 17.24 12.56
CA LEU A 182 -13.32 15.84 12.72
C LEU A 182 -12.00 15.69 13.48
N ALA A 183 -11.03 16.59 13.20
CA ALA A 183 -9.72 16.64 13.87
C ALA A 183 -9.77 16.83 15.40
N ARG A 184 -10.94 17.12 15.99
CA ARG A 184 -11.13 17.37 17.43
C ARG A 184 -11.78 16.20 18.18
N LEU A 185 -12.04 15.08 17.52
CA LEU A 185 -12.63 13.92 18.17
C LEU A 185 -11.63 13.30 19.16
N SER A 186 -12.13 12.85 20.31
CA SER A 186 -11.31 12.20 21.34
C SER A 186 -11.10 10.72 21.01
N SER A 187 -10.05 10.12 21.58
CA SER A 187 -9.77 8.68 21.44
C SER A 187 -10.96 7.80 21.82
N ALA A 188 -11.61 8.10 22.95
CA ALA A 188 -12.77 7.35 23.42
C ALA A 188 -13.94 7.35 22.42
N VAL A 189 -14.16 8.44 21.67
CA VAL A 189 -15.20 8.47 20.62
C VAL A 189 -14.79 7.63 19.42
N ARG A 190 -13.49 7.63 19.06
CA ARG A 190 -12.97 6.78 17.97
C ARG A 190 -13.21 5.30 18.29
N ASP A 191 -12.89 4.87 19.50
CA ASP A 191 -13.05 3.46 19.94
C ASP A 191 -14.52 2.99 19.86
N GLN A 192 -15.48 3.86 20.17
CA GLN A 192 -16.92 3.58 20.05
C GLN A 192 -17.41 3.53 18.60
N LEU A 193 -16.77 4.31 17.72
CA LEU A 193 -17.17 4.52 16.34
C LEU A 193 -16.66 3.41 15.40
N LEU A 194 -15.38 3.05 15.53
CA LEU A 194 -14.65 2.14 14.62
C LEU A 194 -15.38 0.82 14.31
N PRO A 195 -16.03 0.15 15.30
CA PRO A 195 -16.65 -1.15 15.05
C PRO A 195 -17.80 -1.12 14.04
N TRP A 196 -18.47 0.03 13.87
CA TRP A 196 -19.72 0.09 13.10
C TRP A 196 -19.75 1.18 12.02
N ALA A 197 -18.93 2.22 12.09
CA ALA A 197 -19.02 3.35 11.16
C ALA A 197 -18.85 2.92 9.70
N PRO A 198 -19.52 3.57 8.74
CA PRO A 198 -19.25 3.34 7.33
C PRO A 198 -17.77 3.61 7.00
N VAL A 199 -17.17 2.80 6.11
CA VAL A 199 -15.76 2.95 5.73
C VAL A 199 -15.46 4.35 5.18
N GLY A 200 -16.40 4.98 4.48
CA GLY A 200 -16.22 6.34 3.98
C GLY A 200 -16.00 7.39 5.08
N VAL A 201 -16.64 7.20 6.24
CA VAL A 201 -16.44 8.07 7.42
C VAL A 201 -15.11 7.75 8.11
N VAL A 202 -14.70 6.48 8.13
CA VAL A 202 -13.37 6.09 8.62
C VAL A 202 -12.28 6.71 7.73
N ASP A 203 -12.43 6.69 6.40
CA ASP A 203 -11.52 7.37 5.48
C ASP A 203 -11.49 8.88 5.72
N ASP A 204 -12.63 9.53 5.97
CA ASP A 204 -12.66 10.96 6.32
C ASP A 204 -11.86 11.26 7.59
N LEU A 205 -11.84 10.34 8.56
CA LEU A 205 -11.05 10.45 9.78
C LEU A 205 -9.57 10.15 9.57
N ILE A 206 -9.23 9.19 8.69
CA ILE A 206 -7.85 8.92 8.27
C ILE A 206 -7.27 10.16 7.56
N ASP A 207 -8.03 10.73 6.61
CA ASP A 207 -7.62 11.91 5.85
C ASP A 207 -7.51 13.15 6.78
N ALA A 208 -8.31 13.21 7.85
CA ALA A 208 -8.19 14.24 8.89
C ALA A 208 -7.02 13.99 9.87
N GLY A 209 -6.26 12.90 9.74
CA GLY A 209 -5.16 12.52 10.62
C GLY A 209 -5.60 12.08 12.02
N VAL A 210 -6.87 11.72 12.17
CA VAL A 210 -7.50 11.34 13.45
C VAL A 210 -7.38 9.85 13.69
N ILE A 211 -7.41 9.02 12.64
CA ILE A 211 -7.17 7.59 12.72
C ILE A 211 -5.82 7.30 12.07
N THR A 212 -4.97 6.56 12.78
CA THR A 212 -3.67 6.09 12.29
C THR A 212 -3.57 4.58 12.35
N SER A 213 -2.44 4.03 11.92
CA SER A 213 -2.14 2.59 12.06
C SER A 213 -2.15 2.11 13.51
N GLU A 214 -1.91 2.98 14.50
CA GLU A 214 -1.88 2.63 15.93
C GLU A 214 -3.28 2.34 16.50
N ASP A 215 -4.33 2.84 15.85
CA ASP A 215 -5.71 2.58 16.27
C ASP A 215 -6.22 1.21 15.80
N GLU A 216 -5.44 0.49 14.99
CA GLU A 216 -5.71 -0.87 14.48
C GLU A 216 -7.18 -1.12 14.07
N PRO A 217 -7.78 -0.26 13.23
CA PRO A 217 -9.22 -0.29 12.99
C PRO A 217 -9.69 -1.62 12.40
N TRP A 218 -8.83 -2.33 11.66
CA TRP A 218 -9.12 -3.66 11.11
C TRP A 218 -9.40 -4.74 12.16
N ASP A 219 -8.99 -4.59 13.42
CA ASP A 219 -9.21 -5.62 14.44
C ASP A 219 -10.61 -5.55 15.09
N VAL A 220 -11.32 -4.44 14.92
CA VAL A 220 -12.66 -4.21 15.50
C VAL A 220 -13.80 -4.24 14.48
N ARG A 221 -13.49 -4.31 13.17
CA ARG A 221 -14.49 -4.40 12.09
C ARG A 221 -15.04 -5.82 11.98
N SER A 222 -16.28 -5.95 11.52
CA SER A 222 -16.91 -7.24 11.25
C SER A 222 -16.78 -7.73 9.80
N ASP A 223 -16.66 -6.81 8.83
CA ASP A 223 -16.53 -7.15 7.41
C ASP A 223 -15.06 -7.32 7.03
N ALA A 224 -14.68 -8.52 6.58
CA ALA A 224 -13.32 -8.85 6.14
C ALA A 224 -12.82 -7.92 5.03
N ARG A 225 -13.69 -7.49 4.10
CA ARG A 225 -13.28 -6.56 3.02
C ARG A 225 -12.87 -5.20 3.58
N ASP A 226 -13.56 -4.73 4.61
CA ASP A 226 -13.23 -3.47 5.27
C ASP A 226 -11.93 -3.59 6.06
N GLN A 227 -11.71 -4.74 6.71
CA GLN A 227 -10.46 -5.03 7.42
C GLN A 227 -9.27 -4.97 6.46
N ASP A 228 -9.36 -5.67 5.33
CA ASP A 228 -8.31 -5.75 4.33
C ASP A 228 -8.04 -4.38 3.68
N TYR A 229 -9.10 -3.64 3.34
CA TYR A 229 -9.00 -2.29 2.81
C TYR A 229 -8.31 -1.32 3.78
N LEU A 230 -8.72 -1.31 5.06
CA LEU A 230 -8.17 -0.42 6.07
C LEU A 230 -6.72 -0.79 6.42
N ARG A 231 -6.39 -2.09 6.45
CA ARG A 231 -5.00 -2.55 6.63
C ARG A 231 -4.12 -2.10 5.47
N ALA A 232 -4.59 -2.21 4.23
CA ALA A 232 -3.85 -1.72 3.05
C ALA A 232 -3.65 -0.19 3.05
N ARG A 233 -4.58 0.56 3.63
CA ARG A 233 -4.53 2.03 3.70
C ARG A 233 -3.65 2.57 4.83
N LEU A 234 -3.49 1.84 5.93
CA LEU A 234 -2.81 2.33 7.13
C LEU A 234 -1.53 1.57 7.47
N ALA A 235 -1.47 0.28 7.16
CA ALA A 235 -0.34 -0.61 7.44
C ALA A 235 -0.02 -1.48 6.21
N PRO A 236 0.36 -0.85 5.07
CA PRO A 236 0.54 -1.54 3.79
C PRO A 236 1.58 -2.67 3.84
N GLU A 237 2.57 -2.59 4.73
CA GLU A 237 3.56 -3.61 4.98
C GLU A 237 3.02 -4.91 5.61
N GLN A 238 1.83 -4.87 6.21
CA GLN A 238 1.18 -6.05 6.81
C GLN A 238 0.29 -6.81 5.83
N VAL A 239 0.09 -6.28 4.62
CA VAL A 239 -0.73 -6.89 3.58
C VAL A 239 0.07 -7.97 2.87
N ASP A 240 -0.54 -9.15 2.69
CA ASP A 240 0.01 -10.23 1.88
C ASP A 240 -0.57 -10.23 0.45
N GLN A 241 -0.04 -11.10 -0.40
CA GLN A 241 -0.45 -11.18 -1.80
C GLN A 241 -1.94 -11.54 -1.95
N ALA A 242 -2.44 -12.51 -1.17
CA ALA A 242 -3.83 -12.95 -1.25
C ALA A 242 -4.80 -11.82 -0.91
N THR A 243 -4.46 -11.02 0.10
CA THR A 243 -5.21 -9.83 0.50
C THR A 243 -5.18 -8.77 -0.60
N ALA A 244 -4.00 -8.49 -1.16
CA ALA A 244 -3.84 -7.53 -2.26
C ALA A 244 -4.64 -7.93 -3.51
N GLU A 245 -4.70 -9.23 -3.84
CA GLU A 245 -5.55 -9.76 -4.92
C GLU A 245 -7.05 -9.59 -4.61
N ALA A 246 -7.47 -9.93 -3.39
CA ALA A 246 -8.88 -9.85 -2.98
C ALA A 246 -9.42 -8.42 -3.04
N ILE A 247 -8.59 -7.42 -2.73
CA ILE A 247 -8.93 -6.00 -2.84
C ILE A 247 -8.55 -5.41 -4.20
N GLY A 248 -7.93 -6.14 -5.13
CA GLY A 248 -7.52 -5.63 -6.44
C GLY A 248 -6.53 -4.47 -6.34
N TRP A 249 -5.44 -4.65 -5.57
CA TRP A 249 -4.38 -3.67 -5.41
C TRP A 249 -3.20 -3.97 -6.35
N GLU A 250 -3.36 -3.55 -7.62
CA GLU A 250 -2.45 -3.89 -8.70
C GLU A 250 -1.02 -3.37 -8.51
N GLU A 251 -0.85 -2.17 -7.94
CA GLU A 251 0.48 -1.59 -7.71
C GLU A 251 1.30 -2.44 -6.72
N TYR A 252 0.66 -2.95 -5.66
CA TYR A 252 1.30 -3.86 -4.72
C TYR A 252 1.70 -5.18 -5.40
N LEU A 253 0.79 -5.76 -6.18
CA LEU A 253 1.05 -7.02 -6.89
C LEU A 253 2.19 -6.87 -7.89
N ARG A 254 2.23 -5.77 -8.64
CA ARG A 254 3.32 -5.47 -9.58
C ARG A 254 4.66 -5.34 -8.85
N ARG A 255 4.70 -4.60 -7.74
CA ARG A 255 5.88 -4.49 -6.88
C ARG A 255 6.39 -5.86 -6.43
N ARG A 256 5.45 -6.74 -6.04
CA ARG A 256 5.76 -8.07 -5.54
C ARG A 256 6.37 -8.95 -6.63
N ARG A 257 5.73 -9.02 -7.81
CA ARG A 257 6.22 -9.75 -8.99
C ARG A 257 7.64 -9.32 -9.37
N PHE A 258 7.90 -8.00 -9.40
CA PHE A 258 9.24 -7.47 -9.65
C PHE A 258 10.28 -7.96 -8.63
N LEU A 259 9.94 -7.91 -7.33
CA LEU A 259 10.85 -8.33 -6.26
C LEU A 259 11.07 -9.84 -6.22
N ASP A 260 10.09 -10.62 -6.66
CA ASP A 260 10.20 -12.08 -6.79
C ASP A 260 10.94 -12.50 -8.09
N GLY A 261 11.31 -11.53 -8.94
CA GLY A 261 12.10 -11.75 -10.16
C GLY A 261 11.29 -12.24 -11.37
N GLU A 262 9.97 -12.01 -11.37
CA GLU A 262 9.12 -12.37 -12.51
C GLU A 262 9.34 -11.41 -13.70
N ASP A 263 9.35 -11.97 -14.91
CA ASP A 263 9.50 -11.20 -16.14
C ASP A 263 8.23 -10.38 -16.45
N LEU A 264 8.31 -9.08 -16.18
CA LEU A 264 7.22 -8.13 -16.35
C LEU A 264 6.88 -7.84 -17.83
N ASP A 265 7.81 -8.07 -18.77
CA ASP A 265 7.56 -7.86 -20.20
C ASP A 265 6.48 -8.83 -20.72
N SER A 266 6.44 -10.05 -20.19
CA SER A 266 5.41 -11.04 -20.53
C SER A 266 4.01 -10.64 -20.07
N VAL A 267 3.92 -9.95 -18.93
CA VAL A 267 2.66 -9.53 -18.29
C VAL A 267 2.14 -8.23 -18.91
N ASN A 268 3.03 -7.28 -19.23
CA ASN A 268 2.68 -6.02 -19.89
C ASN A 268 2.28 -6.22 -21.37
N ALA A 269 2.83 -7.24 -22.04
CA ALA A 269 2.43 -7.61 -23.39
C ALA A 269 0.95 -8.01 -23.44
N GLU A 270 0.44 -8.81 -22.50
CA GLU A 270 -1.00 -9.16 -22.43
C GLU A 270 -1.91 -7.94 -22.20
N ARG A 271 -1.40 -6.94 -21.47
CA ARG A 271 -2.14 -5.70 -21.16
C ARG A 271 -2.24 -4.75 -22.37
N THR A 272 -1.15 -4.65 -23.13
CA THR A 272 -1.07 -3.84 -24.36
C THR A 272 -2.02 -4.34 -25.47
N TYR A 273 -2.35 -5.64 -25.49
CA TYR A 273 -3.33 -6.17 -26.46
C TYR A 273 -4.80 -5.85 -26.10
N LEU A 274 -5.09 -5.38 -24.88
CA LEU A 274 -6.44 -5.05 -24.43
C LEU A 274 -6.74 -3.55 -24.44
N GLU A 275 -5.72 -2.69 -24.30
CA GLU A 275 -5.86 -1.22 -24.32
C GLU A 275 -5.41 -0.68 -25.69
N GLY A 276 -6.35 -0.66 -26.64
CA GLY A 276 -6.09 -0.33 -28.04
C GLY A 276 -5.63 1.12 -28.31
N GLU A 277 -4.66 1.22 -29.23
CA GLU A 277 -4.54 2.17 -30.34
C GLU A 277 -4.79 3.68 -30.12
N TYR A 278 -4.73 4.26 -28.91
CA TYR A 278 -4.60 5.71 -28.73
C TYR A 278 -3.94 6.03 -27.38
N GLY A 279 -2.60 6.19 -27.39
CA GLY A 279 -1.82 6.61 -26.22
C GLY A 279 -0.53 7.28 -26.65
N ASP A 280 -0.59 8.59 -26.79
CA ASP A 280 0.50 9.55 -26.96
C ASP A 280 1.43 9.50 -25.72
N ASP A 281 2.75 9.42 -25.92
CA ASP A 281 3.82 9.40 -24.90
C ASP A 281 3.54 8.54 -23.63
N THR A 282 3.71 7.22 -23.72
CA THR A 282 3.80 6.35 -22.53
C THR A 282 5.01 6.76 -21.71
N GLU A 283 4.79 7.44 -20.57
CA GLU A 283 5.77 7.53 -19.50
C GLU A 283 6.30 6.11 -19.24
N GLU A 284 7.61 5.89 -19.40
CA GLU A 284 8.22 4.58 -19.18
C GLU A 284 7.88 4.12 -17.75
N ASP A 285 7.24 2.97 -17.62
CA ASP A 285 6.83 2.45 -16.32
C ASP A 285 8.04 2.25 -15.40
N LEU A 286 7.87 2.57 -14.12
CA LEU A 286 8.95 2.51 -13.14
C LEU A 286 9.56 1.12 -13.02
N TYR A 287 8.76 0.06 -13.03
CA TYR A 287 9.28 -1.30 -12.85
C TYR A 287 10.01 -1.79 -14.11
N ASP A 288 9.55 -1.38 -15.29
CA ASP A 288 10.21 -1.67 -16.56
C ASP A 288 11.58 -0.95 -16.63
N LEU A 289 11.64 0.29 -16.15
CA LEU A 289 12.90 1.04 -15.97
C LEU A 289 13.85 0.37 -14.97
N LEU A 290 13.33 -0.12 -13.84
CA LEU A 290 14.12 -0.84 -12.84
C LEU A 290 14.64 -2.17 -13.36
N GLN A 291 13.85 -2.90 -14.17
CA GLN A 291 14.25 -4.14 -14.82
C GLN A 291 15.39 -3.90 -15.81
N ARG A 292 15.26 -2.90 -16.70
CA ARG A 292 16.32 -2.51 -17.63
C ARG A 292 17.59 -2.08 -16.91
N ALA A 293 17.46 -1.34 -15.81
CA ALA A 293 18.60 -1.00 -14.97
C ALA A 293 19.25 -2.25 -14.34
N ALA A 294 18.46 -3.22 -13.88
CA ALA A 294 18.94 -4.51 -13.39
C ALA A 294 19.74 -5.26 -14.47
N GLU A 295 19.36 -5.14 -15.74
CA GLU A 295 20.06 -5.72 -16.88
C GLU A 295 21.34 -4.97 -17.28
N GLY A 296 21.57 -3.79 -16.69
CA GLY A 296 22.73 -2.93 -16.96
C GLY A 296 22.52 -1.92 -18.08
N ASP A 297 21.27 -1.67 -18.50
CA ASP A 297 20.96 -0.64 -19.49
C ASP A 297 21.13 0.77 -18.90
N THR A 298 22.20 1.44 -19.32
CA THR A 298 22.51 2.82 -18.88
C THR A 298 21.51 3.87 -19.36
N SER A 299 20.71 3.57 -20.41
CA SER A 299 19.72 4.51 -20.92
C SER A 299 18.52 4.67 -19.96
N ALA A 300 18.18 3.64 -19.18
CA ALA A 300 17.12 3.66 -18.17
C ALA A 300 17.41 4.60 -16.99
N VAL A 301 18.69 4.92 -16.73
CA VAL A 301 19.10 5.76 -15.60
C VAL A 301 18.43 7.14 -15.63
N LYS A 302 18.29 7.73 -16.83
CA LYS A 302 17.65 9.04 -16.96
C LYS A 302 16.15 8.98 -16.68
N GLY A 303 15.46 7.93 -17.14
CA GLY A 303 14.04 7.69 -16.83
C GLY A 303 13.82 7.52 -15.34
N LEU A 304 14.68 6.72 -14.68
CA LEU A 304 14.63 6.52 -13.23
C LEU A 304 14.84 7.81 -12.42
N GLU A 305 15.67 8.76 -12.89
CA GLU A 305 15.82 10.06 -12.22
C GLU A 305 14.51 10.88 -12.19
N TYR A 306 13.59 10.67 -13.13
CA TYR A 306 12.28 11.31 -13.17
C TYR A 306 11.20 10.53 -12.43
N ALA A 307 11.22 9.20 -12.51
CA ALA A 307 10.19 8.34 -11.92
C ALA A 307 10.38 8.06 -10.42
N LEU A 308 11.62 8.08 -9.92
CA LEU A 308 11.90 7.71 -8.53
C LEU A 308 11.60 8.86 -7.54
N PRO A 309 11.16 8.52 -6.30
CA PRO A 309 11.15 9.46 -5.20
C PRO A 309 12.53 10.08 -4.95
N ARG A 310 12.56 11.33 -4.47
CA ARG A 310 13.81 12.10 -4.27
C ARG A 310 14.87 11.36 -3.45
N SER A 311 14.47 10.60 -2.44
CA SER A 311 15.37 9.80 -1.59
C SER A 311 16.09 8.71 -2.39
N LEU A 312 15.42 8.08 -3.35
CA LEU A 312 15.96 7.04 -4.21
C LEU A 312 16.74 7.61 -5.39
N VAL A 313 16.38 8.79 -5.90
CA VAL A 313 17.20 9.53 -6.88
C VAL A 313 18.59 9.84 -6.31
N LEU A 314 18.68 10.21 -5.03
CA LEU A 314 19.98 10.41 -4.37
C LEU A 314 20.79 9.12 -4.31
N ARG A 315 20.15 7.96 -4.09
CA ARG A 315 20.81 6.66 -4.13
C ARG A 315 21.31 6.32 -5.54
N LEU A 316 20.48 6.51 -6.56
CA LEU A 316 20.87 6.33 -7.96
C LEU A 316 22.06 7.22 -8.34
N ARG A 317 22.08 8.46 -7.86
CA ARG A 317 23.25 9.36 -8.02
C ARG A 317 24.50 8.81 -7.34
N HIS A 318 24.39 8.23 -6.14
CA HIS A 318 25.53 7.55 -5.52
C HIS A 318 26.02 6.33 -6.32
N VAL A 319 25.13 5.60 -7.00
CA VAL A 319 25.53 4.54 -7.94
C VAL A 319 26.38 5.13 -9.06
N ARG A 320 25.92 6.23 -9.68
CA ARG A 320 26.64 6.90 -10.78
C ARG A 320 27.96 7.53 -10.34
N ASP A 321 27.95 8.26 -9.24
CA ASP A 321 29.13 8.97 -8.72
C ASP A 321 30.18 7.97 -8.23
N GLY A 322 29.74 6.85 -7.63
CA GLY A 322 30.62 5.77 -7.23
C GLY A 322 31.33 5.11 -8.42
N ALA A 323 30.68 5.03 -9.59
CA ALA A 323 31.30 4.52 -10.82
C ALA A 323 32.48 5.36 -11.33
N LEU A 324 32.52 6.67 -11.02
CA LEU A 324 33.66 7.52 -11.35
C LEU A 324 34.90 7.20 -10.51
N THR A 325 34.71 6.68 -9.30
CA THR A 325 35.78 6.43 -8.32
C THR A 325 36.06 4.95 -8.08
N GLY A 326 35.16 4.05 -8.50
CA GLY A 326 35.18 2.64 -8.12
C GLY A 326 34.98 2.43 -6.63
N ASN A 327 34.14 3.25 -5.99
CA ASN A 327 33.84 3.15 -4.57
C ASN A 327 32.36 3.50 -4.30
N TRP A 328 31.67 2.63 -3.56
CA TRP A 328 30.25 2.78 -3.26
C TRP A 328 29.97 2.56 -1.77
N PRO A 329 28.90 3.17 -1.24
CA PRO A 329 28.35 2.83 0.07
C PRO A 329 28.06 1.32 0.23
N GLU A 330 28.20 0.81 1.45
CA GLU A 330 28.00 -0.61 1.79
C GLU A 330 26.61 -1.13 1.39
N ASN A 331 25.57 -0.32 1.57
CA ASN A 331 24.20 -0.68 1.19
C ASN A 331 24.00 -0.83 -0.32
N ILE A 332 24.79 -0.12 -1.15
CA ILE A 332 24.76 -0.28 -2.61
C ILE A 332 25.55 -1.52 -3.02
N LEU A 333 26.69 -1.77 -2.36
CA LEU A 333 27.50 -2.97 -2.62
C LEU A 333 26.78 -4.27 -2.24
N ALA A 334 25.94 -4.23 -1.20
CA ALA A 334 25.13 -5.36 -0.77
C ALA A 334 23.98 -5.70 -1.74
N ASP A 335 23.54 -4.73 -2.56
CA ASP A 335 22.47 -4.93 -3.54
C ASP A 335 23.02 -5.55 -4.83
N ARG A 336 22.86 -6.87 -4.93
CA ARG A 336 23.34 -7.67 -6.07
C ARG A 336 22.66 -7.27 -7.40
N GLY A 337 21.43 -6.77 -7.35
CA GLY A 337 20.71 -6.36 -8.56
C GLY A 337 21.26 -5.10 -9.21
N LEU A 338 22.07 -4.32 -8.49
CA LEU A 338 22.77 -3.17 -9.05
C LEU A 338 24.10 -3.52 -9.71
N TRP A 339 24.64 -4.74 -9.52
CA TRP A 339 26.00 -5.07 -9.93
C TRP A 339 26.20 -5.01 -11.45
N ARG A 340 25.17 -5.33 -12.24
CA ARG A 340 25.19 -5.19 -13.71
C ARG A 340 25.32 -3.74 -14.13
N LEU A 341 24.44 -2.87 -13.63
CA LEU A 341 24.52 -1.44 -13.88
C LEU A 341 25.86 -0.85 -13.43
N MET A 342 26.30 -1.18 -12.22
CA MET A 342 27.59 -0.74 -11.68
C MET A 342 28.75 -1.17 -12.58
N SER A 343 28.75 -2.41 -13.06
CA SER A 343 29.81 -2.95 -13.93
C SER A 343 29.84 -2.29 -15.30
N VAL A 344 28.69 -1.89 -15.85
CA VAL A 344 28.63 -1.19 -17.13
C VAL A 344 29.05 0.28 -16.99
N LEU A 345 28.71 0.92 -15.87
CA LEU A 345 29.09 2.32 -15.61
C LEU A 345 30.55 2.49 -15.23
N TRP A 346 31.18 1.48 -14.62
CA TRP A 346 32.53 1.55 -14.10
C TRP A 346 33.53 0.76 -14.94
N GLU A 347 34.48 1.48 -15.55
CA GLU A 347 35.65 0.88 -16.21
C GLU A 347 36.90 1.01 -15.32
N PRO A 348 37.44 -0.11 -14.78
CA PRO A 348 38.64 -0.09 -13.98
C PRO A 348 39.87 0.33 -14.80
N LYS A 349 40.50 1.45 -14.42
CA LYS A 349 41.77 1.91 -15.04
C LYS A 349 43.02 1.24 -14.44
N ALA A 350 42.88 0.66 -13.26
CA ALA A 350 43.94 0.02 -12.49
C ALA A 350 43.41 -1.29 -11.88
N ALA A 351 44.33 -2.11 -11.37
CA ALA A 351 43.98 -3.36 -10.71
C ALA A 351 43.03 -3.09 -9.52
N VAL A 352 41.93 -3.83 -9.51
CA VAL A 352 40.87 -3.77 -8.51
C VAL A 352 41.27 -4.60 -7.30
N SER A 353 41.12 -4.03 -6.11
CA SER A 353 41.36 -4.78 -4.87
C SER A 353 40.14 -5.66 -4.53
N PRO A 354 40.26 -7.00 -4.56
CA PRO A 354 39.13 -7.90 -4.27
C PRO A 354 38.68 -7.84 -2.80
N ARG A 355 39.57 -7.42 -1.89
CA ARG A 355 39.30 -7.31 -0.45
C ARG A 355 38.27 -6.25 -0.07
N ARG A 356 37.88 -5.38 -1.00
CA ARG A 356 36.96 -4.26 -0.74
C ARG A 356 35.52 -4.73 -0.53
N SER A 357 35.02 -5.62 -1.38
CA SER A 357 33.70 -6.25 -1.24
C SER A 357 33.56 -7.41 -2.24
N ALA A 358 32.50 -8.22 -2.09
CA ALA A 358 32.18 -9.30 -3.02
C ALA A 358 32.02 -8.81 -4.48
N PHE A 359 31.39 -7.65 -4.69
CA PHE A 359 31.31 -7.00 -6.00
C PHE A 359 32.71 -6.76 -6.59
N HIS A 360 33.62 -6.17 -5.80
CA HIS A 360 34.98 -5.87 -6.27
C HIS A 360 35.78 -7.15 -6.54
N ALA A 361 35.55 -8.23 -5.81
CA ALA A 361 36.16 -9.53 -6.08
C ALA A 361 35.71 -10.10 -7.43
N LEU A 362 34.41 -10.06 -7.72
CA LEU A 362 33.88 -10.49 -9.02
C LEU A 362 34.32 -9.58 -10.17
N ALA A 363 34.31 -8.26 -9.96
CA ALA A 363 34.81 -7.29 -10.94
C ALA A 363 36.31 -7.47 -11.22
N ALA A 364 37.11 -7.73 -10.18
CA ALA A 364 38.53 -8.06 -10.30
C ALA A 364 38.75 -9.34 -11.10
N LEU A 365 37.97 -10.39 -10.83
CA LEU A 365 38.04 -11.67 -11.53
C LEU A 365 37.71 -11.51 -13.02
N ARG A 366 36.62 -10.80 -13.35
CA ARG A 366 36.25 -10.48 -14.73
C ARG A 366 37.31 -9.63 -15.41
N HIS A 367 37.82 -8.59 -14.74
CA HIS A 367 38.87 -7.74 -15.27
C HIS A 367 40.17 -8.51 -15.59
N ALA A 368 40.55 -9.47 -14.75
CA ALA A 368 41.68 -10.35 -15.01
C ALA A 368 41.47 -11.19 -16.28
N TYR A 369 40.29 -11.83 -16.39
CA TYR A 369 39.95 -12.67 -17.53
C TYR A 369 39.82 -11.88 -18.83
N ASP A 370 39.16 -10.72 -18.80
CA ASP A 370 39.03 -9.81 -19.94
C ASP A 370 40.41 -9.29 -20.38
N SER A 371 41.31 -8.99 -19.44
CA SER A 371 42.70 -8.61 -19.75
C SER A 371 43.48 -9.74 -20.42
N LEU A 372 43.27 -11.00 -20.00
CA LEU A 372 43.86 -12.17 -20.65
C LEU A 372 43.33 -12.35 -22.07
N CYS A 373 42.02 -12.19 -22.28
CA CYS A 373 41.40 -12.26 -23.60
C CYS A 373 41.87 -11.11 -24.52
N ALA A 374 42.08 -9.92 -23.97
CA ALA A 374 42.65 -8.78 -24.69
C ALA A 374 44.18 -8.90 -24.92
N SER A 375 44.82 -9.98 -24.45
CA SER A 375 46.27 -10.17 -24.48
C SER A 375 47.09 -9.08 -23.75
N ASP A 376 46.48 -8.34 -22.81
CA ASP A 376 47.16 -7.39 -21.91
C ASP A 376 47.72 -8.13 -20.70
N LEU A 377 48.81 -8.88 -20.92
CA LEU A 377 49.44 -9.72 -19.91
C LEU A 377 49.98 -8.93 -18.71
N LYS A 378 50.26 -7.63 -18.89
CA LYS A 378 50.76 -6.79 -17.78
C LYS A 378 49.65 -6.49 -16.79
N ARG A 379 48.47 -6.09 -17.28
CA ARG A 379 47.31 -5.86 -16.42
C ARG A 379 46.78 -7.15 -15.83
N ALA A 380 46.71 -8.22 -16.63
CA ALA A 380 46.28 -9.53 -16.15
C ALA A 380 47.14 -10.00 -14.96
N ARG A 381 48.48 -9.92 -15.05
CA ARG A 381 49.38 -10.29 -13.93
C ARG A 381 49.10 -9.48 -12.68
N ALA A 382 49.07 -8.15 -12.79
CA ALA A 382 48.83 -7.28 -11.65
C ALA A 382 47.48 -7.56 -10.96
N GLN A 383 46.45 -7.92 -11.74
CA GLN A 383 45.14 -8.26 -11.19
C GLN A 383 45.10 -9.65 -10.55
N VAL A 384 45.73 -10.65 -11.19
CA VAL A 384 45.78 -12.04 -10.70
C VAL A 384 46.59 -12.14 -9.40
N GLU A 385 47.69 -11.39 -9.27
CA GLU A 385 48.47 -11.32 -8.03
C GLU A 385 47.59 -10.89 -6.84
N LEU A 386 46.79 -9.83 -7.00
CA LEU A 386 45.87 -9.37 -5.96
C LEU A 386 44.74 -10.37 -5.63
N LEU A 387 44.28 -11.13 -6.62
CA LEU A 387 43.25 -12.17 -6.44
C LEU A 387 43.81 -13.37 -5.68
N VAL A 388 45.00 -13.83 -6.06
CA VAL A 388 45.68 -14.96 -5.41
C VAL A 388 46.05 -14.63 -3.96
N GLU A 389 46.43 -13.38 -3.66
CA GLU A 389 46.67 -12.92 -2.28
C GLU A 389 45.38 -12.80 -1.43
N HIS A 390 44.20 -12.98 -2.03
CA HIS A 390 42.92 -12.89 -1.35
C HIS A 390 42.38 -14.27 -0.93
N GLU A 391 42.99 -14.84 0.11
CA GLU A 391 42.65 -16.20 0.62
C GLU A 391 41.21 -16.32 1.15
N GLN A 392 40.57 -15.21 1.53
CA GLN A 392 39.20 -15.18 2.08
C GLN A 392 38.10 -15.08 1.00
N GLY A 393 38.47 -15.17 -0.28
CA GLY A 393 37.52 -15.11 -1.39
C GLY A 393 36.63 -16.35 -1.48
N GLU A 394 35.58 -16.27 -2.30
CA GLU A 394 34.73 -17.41 -2.64
C GLU A 394 35.57 -18.54 -3.28
N PRO A 395 35.42 -19.82 -2.88
CA PRO A 395 36.28 -20.91 -3.35
C PRO A 395 36.36 -21.03 -4.86
N ARG A 396 35.23 -20.85 -5.56
CA ARG A 396 35.16 -20.87 -7.02
C ARG A 396 35.92 -19.71 -7.67
N HIS A 397 35.87 -18.50 -7.08
CA HIS A 397 36.67 -17.36 -7.53
C HIS A 397 38.16 -17.62 -7.36
N ASN A 398 38.54 -18.21 -6.22
CA ASN A 398 39.93 -18.53 -5.92
C ASN A 398 40.47 -19.60 -6.89
N ALA A 399 39.68 -20.62 -7.21
CA ALA A 399 40.04 -21.64 -8.20
C ALA A 399 40.37 -21.03 -9.57
N GLU A 400 39.53 -20.09 -10.05
CA GLU A 400 39.78 -19.37 -11.29
C GLU A 400 41.01 -18.47 -11.23
N ALA A 401 41.22 -17.77 -10.11
CA ALA A 401 42.41 -16.94 -9.89
C ALA A 401 43.71 -17.77 -9.95
N TRP A 402 43.73 -18.93 -9.30
CA TRP A 402 44.85 -19.86 -9.36
C TRP A 402 45.05 -20.46 -10.75
N ASN A 403 43.96 -20.79 -11.47
CA ASN A 403 44.05 -21.27 -12.85
C ASN A 403 44.61 -20.19 -13.81
N MET A 404 44.20 -18.93 -13.64
CA MET A 404 44.77 -17.78 -14.38
C MET A 404 46.26 -17.57 -14.03
N SER A 405 46.63 -17.72 -12.75
CA SER A 405 48.03 -17.65 -12.30
C SER A 405 48.88 -18.75 -12.95
N ALA A 406 48.37 -19.98 -12.98
CA ALA A 406 49.02 -21.10 -13.66
C ALA A 406 49.20 -20.85 -15.16
N TYR A 407 48.19 -20.29 -15.82
CA TYR A 407 48.28 -19.91 -17.24
C TYR A 407 49.36 -18.86 -17.48
N LEU A 408 49.43 -17.81 -16.65
CA LEU A 408 50.45 -16.77 -16.76
C LEU A 408 51.87 -17.34 -16.51
N ALA A 409 52.04 -18.20 -15.51
CA ALA A 409 53.31 -18.88 -15.25
C ALA A 409 53.73 -19.81 -16.41
N LEU A 410 52.76 -20.47 -17.05
CA LEU A 410 52.99 -21.27 -18.27
C LEU A 410 53.49 -20.40 -19.43
N LEU A 411 52.94 -19.20 -19.63
CA LEU A 411 53.40 -18.26 -20.66
C LEU A 411 54.84 -17.78 -20.41
N ASP A 412 55.24 -17.65 -19.14
CA ASP A 412 56.60 -17.30 -18.73
C ASP A 412 57.58 -18.51 -18.74
N GLU A 413 57.13 -19.67 -19.23
CA GLU A 413 57.82 -20.96 -19.19
C GLU A 413 58.23 -21.44 -17.79
N ASN A 414 57.62 -20.89 -16.73
CA ASN A 414 57.80 -21.31 -15.35
C ASN A 414 56.86 -22.47 -15.01
N LEU A 415 57.22 -23.68 -15.47
CA LEU A 415 56.38 -24.88 -15.27
C LEU A 415 56.22 -25.28 -13.80
N ASP A 416 57.26 -25.12 -12.98
CA ASP A 416 57.17 -25.45 -11.56
C ASP A 416 56.20 -24.49 -10.84
N GLY A 417 56.25 -23.20 -11.16
CA GLY A 417 55.28 -22.21 -10.66
C GLY A 417 53.85 -22.49 -11.13
N ALA A 418 53.67 -22.89 -12.39
CA ALA A 418 52.36 -23.25 -12.94
C ALA A 418 51.76 -24.48 -12.24
N LEU A 419 52.57 -25.52 -11.98
CA LEU A 419 52.14 -26.70 -11.24
C LEU A 419 51.77 -26.35 -9.79
N VAL A 420 52.60 -25.55 -9.10
CA VAL A 420 52.29 -25.08 -7.75
C VAL A 420 50.97 -24.32 -7.70
N ALA A 421 50.67 -23.49 -8.70
CA ALA A 421 49.42 -22.75 -8.78
C ALA A 421 48.20 -23.67 -9.01
N ILE A 422 48.29 -24.66 -9.90
CA ILE A 422 47.21 -25.65 -10.10
C ILE A 422 46.99 -26.49 -8.83
N ASP A 423 48.04 -26.84 -8.09
CA ASP A 423 47.96 -27.64 -6.86
C ASP A 423 47.25 -26.92 -5.71
N ARG A 424 47.07 -25.59 -5.81
CA ARG A 424 46.30 -24.78 -4.86
C ARG A 424 44.80 -24.79 -5.13
N ILE A 425 44.36 -25.37 -6.23
CA ILE A 425 42.94 -25.52 -6.54
C ILE A 425 42.42 -26.71 -5.71
N GLU A 426 41.72 -26.41 -4.61
CA GLU A 426 41.26 -27.42 -3.63
C GLU A 426 40.09 -28.29 -4.14
N GLU A 427 39.31 -27.78 -5.09
CA GLU A 427 38.19 -28.51 -5.71
C GLU A 427 38.69 -29.39 -6.87
N ASN A 428 38.22 -30.65 -6.91
CA ASN A 428 38.46 -31.55 -8.04
C ASN A 428 37.69 -31.06 -9.28
N HIS A 429 38.28 -30.13 -10.02
CA HIS A 429 37.79 -29.68 -11.31
C HIS A 429 38.40 -30.53 -12.43
N PRO A 430 37.60 -31.23 -13.26
CA PRO A 430 38.11 -32.03 -14.37
C PRO A 430 39.00 -31.23 -15.35
N ARG A 431 38.69 -29.93 -15.52
CA ARG A 431 39.49 -29.01 -16.35
C ARG A 431 40.82 -28.61 -15.69
N ALA A 432 40.88 -28.53 -14.36
CA ALA A 432 42.12 -28.28 -13.64
C ALA A 432 43.04 -29.52 -13.67
N GLU A 433 42.47 -30.72 -13.53
CA GLU A 433 43.21 -31.98 -13.72
C GLU A 433 43.79 -32.10 -15.13
N HIS A 434 43.00 -31.78 -16.16
CA HIS A 434 43.48 -31.71 -17.55
C HIS A 434 44.65 -30.73 -17.70
N ASN A 435 44.54 -29.53 -17.10
CA ASN A 435 45.61 -28.54 -17.10
C ASN A 435 46.87 -29.04 -16.37
N ARG A 436 46.72 -29.75 -15.26
CA ARG A 436 47.83 -30.40 -14.54
C ARG A 436 48.55 -31.40 -15.44
N ASP A 437 47.80 -32.29 -16.08
CA ASP A 437 48.34 -33.32 -16.96
C ASP A 437 49.08 -32.72 -18.16
N LEU A 438 48.54 -31.63 -18.73
CA LEU A 438 49.21 -30.84 -19.77
C LEU A 438 50.57 -30.31 -19.29
N LEU A 439 50.63 -29.74 -18.08
CA LEU A 439 51.86 -29.18 -17.52
C LEU A 439 52.90 -30.26 -17.25
N GLU A 440 52.51 -31.41 -16.71
CA GLU A 440 53.41 -32.56 -16.49
C GLU A 440 53.93 -33.15 -17.81
N ARG A 441 53.06 -33.34 -18.82
CA ARG A 441 53.49 -33.73 -20.18
C ARG A 441 54.52 -32.74 -20.74
N ARG A 442 54.28 -31.44 -20.58
CA ARG A 442 55.18 -30.38 -21.06
C ARG A 442 56.52 -30.39 -20.32
N ARG A 443 56.54 -30.71 -19.02
CA ARG A 443 57.74 -30.82 -18.18
C ARG A 443 58.69 -31.91 -18.67
N THR A 444 58.15 -33.05 -19.11
CA THR A 444 58.94 -34.19 -19.62
C THR A 444 59.51 -33.97 -21.03
N ARG A 445 58.93 -33.07 -21.83
CA ARG A 445 59.45 -32.72 -23.16
C ARG A 445 60.64 -31.75 -23.09
N ALA A 446 61.62 -31.93 -23.96
CA ALA A 446 62.74 -31.00 -24.11
C ALA A 446 62.24 -29.62 -24.56
N ARG A 447 62.89 -28.53 -24.10
CA ARG A 447 62.42 -27.15 -24.31
C ARG A 447 62.13 -26.81 -25.78
N ASN A 448 62.98 -27.30 -26.70
CA ASN A 448 62.88 -27.02 -28.13
C ASN A 448 61.73 -27.77 -28.83
N ASP A 449 61.25 -28.87 -28.24
CA ASP A 449 60.20 -29.72 -28.81
C ASP A 449 58.80 -29.37 -28.25
N ARG A 450 58.72 -28.34 -27.40
CA ARG A 450 57.46 -27.93 -26.78
C ARG A 450 56.62 -27.12 -27.77
N PRO A 451 55.31 -27.41 -27.91
CA PRO A 451 54.41 -26.55 -28.68
C PRO A 451 54.29 -25.17 -28.00
N HIS A 452 53.81 -24.16 -28.71
CA HIS A 452 53.66 -22.81 -28.15
C HIS A 452 52.74 -22.83 -26.89
N PRO A 453 53.10 -22.17 -25.76
CA PRO A 453 52.42 -22.34 -24.47
C PRO A 453 51.01 -21.73 -24.40
N SER A 454 50.73 -20.68 -25.18
CA SER A 454 49.42 -20.02 -25.18
C SER A 454 48.28 -20.93 -25.64
N ASN A 455 47.07 -20.65 -25.14
CA ASN A 455 45.86 -21.20 -25.72
C ASN A 455 45.49 -20.40 -26.99
N PRO A 456 45.35 -21.04 -28.16
CA PRO A 456 45.10 -20.34 -29.42
C PRO A 456 43.71 -19.69 -29.50
N TYR A 457 42.73 -20.10 -28.68
CA TYR A 457 41.43 -19.40 -28.57
C TYR A 457 41.57 -18.05 -27.86
N LEU A 458 42.37 -18.01 -26.78
CA LEU A 458 42.66 -16.76 -26.06
C LEU A 458 43.46 -15.79 -26.92
N GLU A 459 44.34 -16.28 -27.81
CA GLU A 459 45.03 -15.43 -28.82
C GLU A 459 44.06 -14.72 -29.79
N LEU A 460 42.83 -15.24 -29.94
CA LEU A 460 41.75 -14.63 -30.71
C LEU A 460 40.79 -13.79 -29.83
N GLY A 461 41.06 -13.71 -28.52
CA GLY A 461 40.20 -13.08 -27.53
C GLY A 461 38.90 -13.83 -27.28
N LEU A 462 38.93 -15.16 -27.36
CA LEU A 462 37.76 -16.01 -27.19
C LEU A 462 37.97 -17.06 -26.10
N PRO A 463 36.87 -17.51 -25.43
CA PRO A 463 36.94 -18.63 -24.51
C PRO A 463 37.38 -19.91 -25.22
N HIS A 464 38.00 -20.83 -24.46
CA HIS A 464 38.42 -22.14 -24.96
C HIS A 464 37.26 -22.86 -25.66
N GLN A 465 37.51 -23.42 -26.85
CA GLN A 465 36.51 -24.11 -27.69
C GLN A 465 35.33 -23.24 -28.17
N SER A 466 35.48 -21.91 -28.23
CA SER A 466 34.43 -21.04 -28.78
C SER A 466 34.06 -21.41 -30.23
N PRO A 467 32.77 -21.65 -30.55
CA PRO A 467 32.35 -22.07 -31.90
C PRO A 467 32.47 -20.95 -32.94
N VAL A 468 32.57 -19.68 -32.51
CA VAL A 468 32.60 -18.51 -33.39
C VAL A 468 34.03 -18.10 -33.80
N TRP A 469 35.04 -18.91 -33.48
CA TRP A 469 36.44 -18.57 -33.72
C TRP A 469 36.79 -18.28 -35.18
N LYS A 470 36.15 -18.96 -36.14
CA LYS A 470 36.36 -18.72 -37.58
C LYS A 470 35.96 -17.32 -38.01
N GLN A 471 34.87 -16.80 -37.44
CA GLN A 471 34.40 -15.44 -37.72
C GLN A 471 35.36 -14.42 -37.10
N ARG A 472 35.67 -14.56 -35.81
CA ARG A 472 36.59 -13.67 -35.10
C ARG A 472 37.97 -13.60 -35.75
N TYR A 473 38.51 -14.73 -36.20
CA TYR A 473 39.76 -14.77 -36.96
C TYR A 473 39.69 -13.92 -38.25
N ARG A 474 38.60 -14.02 -39.03
CA ARG A 474 38.45 -13.22 -40.26
C ARG A 474 38.37 -11.73 -39.94
N ASP A 475 37.69 -11.35 -38.87
CA ASP A 475 37.55 -9.96 -38.47
C ASP A 475 38.89 -9.38 -37.99
N LEU A 476 39.61 -10.09 -37.13
CA LEU A 476 40.97 -9.71 -36.71
C LEU A 476 41.94 -9.63 -37.90
N ARG A 477 41.82 -10.52 -38.89
CA ARG A 477 42.64 -10.45 -40.11
C ARG A 477 42.33 -9.25 -40.99
N ARG A 478 41.11 -8.70 -40.93
CA ARG A 478 40.72 -7.46 -41.63
C ARG A 478 41.19 -6.22 -40.86
N GLU A 479 41.19 -6.28 -39.53
CA GLU A 479 41.68 -5.21 -38.67
C GLU A 479 43.20 -5.05 -38.76
N PHE A 480 43.94 -6.17 -38.74
CA PHE A 480 45.40 -6.21 -38.76
C PHE A 480 45.98 -6.59 -40.14
N VAL A 481 45.45 -6.03 -41.23
CA VAL A 481 45.91 -6.35 -42.60
C VAL A 481 47.38 -5.97 -42.81
N ASP A 482 47.79 -4.82 -42.27
CA ASP A 482 49.12 -4.26 -42.48
C ASP A 482 50.15 -4.69 -41.41
N ASP A 483 49.71 -5.31 -40.32
CA ASP A 483 50.59 -5.83 -39.27
C ASP A 483 50.99 -7.28 -39.56
N ARG A 484 52.22 -7.46 -40.05
CA ARG A 484 52.78 -8.77 -40.42
C ARG A 484 53.01 -9.68 -39.21
N GLU A 485 53.36 -9.12 -38.07
CA GLU A 485 53.65 -9.92 -36.87
C GLU A 485 52.36 -10.46 -36.27
N GLU A 486 51.34 -9.60 -36.18
CA GLU A 486 50.01 -9.96 -35.72
C GLU A 486 49.34 -10.96 -36.67
N ALA A 487 49.45 -10.70 -37.98
CA ALA A 487 49.06 -11.64 -39.02
C ALA A 487 49.67 -13.04 -38.84
N ALA A 488 50.96 -13.13 -38.54
CA ALA A 488 51.65 -14.39 -38.31
C ALA A 488 51.18 -15.08 -37.03
N ARG A 489 50.94 -14.32 -35.94
CA ARG A 489 50.36 -14.83 -34.69
C ARG A 489 48.97 -15.45 -34.93
N LEU A 490 48.05 -14.71 -35.53
CA LEU A 490 46.69 -15.17 -35.86
C LEU A 490 46.69 -16.42 -36.74
N ASN A 491 47.60 -16.49 -37.73
CA ASN A 491 47.73 -17.66 -38.60
C ASN A 491 48.30 -18.90 -37.87
N ARG A 492 49.11 -18.72 -36.83
CA ARG A 492 49.54 -19.83 -35.97
C ARG A 492 48.40 -20.31 -35.08
N ALA A 493 47.66 -19.39 -34.45
CA ALA A 493 46.49 -19.71 -33.64
C ALA A 493 45.44 -20.50 -34.43
N MET A 494 45.06 -20.01 -35.62
CA MET A 494 44.11 -20.68 -36.52
C MET A 494 44.56 -22.10 -36.88
N ARG A 495 45.83 -22.30 -37.25
CA ARG A 495 46.36 -23.64 -37.58
C ARG A 495 46.29 -24.60 -36.41
N ARG A 496 46.61 -24.14 -35.19
CA ARG A 496 46.53 -24.95 -33.97
C ARG A 496 45.09 -25.33 -33.63
N ILE A 497 44.15 -24.39 -33.75
CA ILE A 497 42.73 -24.69 -33.55
C ILE A 497 42.25 -25.71 -34.58
N HIS A 498 42.60 -25.51 -35.86
CA HIS A 498 42.17 -26.42 -36.92
C HIS A 498 42.73 -27.84 -36.75
N GLN A 499 43.99 -27.96 -36.32
CA GLN A 499 44.59 -29.26 -36.02
C GLN A 499 43.90 -29.96 -34.84
N ALA A 500 43.58 -29.22 -33.78
CA ALA A 500 42.83 -29.76 -32.64
C ALA A 500 41.42 -30.22 -33.04
N GLU A 501 40.70 -29.43 -33.84
CA GLU A 501 39.38 -29.81 -34.39
C GLU A 501 39.46 -31.05 -35.29
N GLN A 502 40.46 -31.13 -36.17
CA GLN A 502 40.62 -32.26 -37.11
C GLN A 502 40.96 -33.58 -36.41
N HIS A 503 41.68 -33.54 -35.30
CA HIS A 503 42.09 -34.72 -34.55
C HIS A 503 41.21 -35.01 -33.34
N GLU A 504 40.20 -34.17 -33.09
CA GLU A 504 39.38 -34.20 -31.88
C GLU A 504 40.21 -34.27 -30.58
N ASP A 505 41.37 -33.58 -30.59
CA ASP A 505 42.35 -33.62 -29.52
C ASP A 505 42.71 -32.21 -29.04
N TRP A 506 42.27 -31.89 -27.83
CA TRP A 506 42.57 -30.64 -27.12
C TRP A 506 43.54 -30.86 -25.95
N SER A 507 44.16 -32.04 -25.84
CA SER A 507 45.08 -32.42 -24.74
C SER A 507 46.29 -31.50 -24.61
N ASP A 508 46.72 -30.87 -25.70
CA ASP A 508 47.86 -29.94 -25.73
C ASP A 508 47.47 -28.46 -25.47
N LEU A 509 46.20 -28.17 -25.15
CA LEU A 509 45.69 -26.81 -24.92
C LEU A 509 45.26 -26.59 -23.47
N PHE A 510 45.74 -25.49 -22.88
CA PHE A 510 45.35 -25.06 -21.54
C PHE A 510 43.92 -24.52 -21.52
N VAL A 511 43.09 -24.97 -20.58
CA VAL A 511 41.67 -24.62 -20.48
C VAL A 511 41.47 -23.42 -19.54
N LEU A 512 40.83 -22.37 -20.06
CA LEU A 512 40.43 -21.18 -19.31
C LEU A 512 39.16 -20.56 -19.96
N PRO A 513 38.11 -20.23 -19.18
CA PRO A 513 37.97 -20.42 -17.73
C PRO A 513 37.74 -21.91 -17.35
N LEU A 514 37.85 -22.25 -16.07
CA LEU A 514 37.42 -23.56 -15.56
C LEU A 514 35.89 -23.67 -15.62
N ASP A 515 35.18 -22.67 -15.14
CA ASP A 515 33.72 -22.53 -15.12
C ASP A 515 33.32 -21.12 -15.59
N ALA A 516 32.58 -21.06 -16.70
CA ALA A 516 32.13 -19.79 -17.25
C ALA A 516 31.02 -19.13 -16.40
N GLU A 517 30.27 -19.92 -15.62
CA GLU A 517 29.18 -19.43 -14.78
C GLU A 517 29.68 -18.51 -13.66
N VAL A 518 30.91 -18.75 -13.20
CA VAL A 518 31.56 -17.98 -12.13
C VAL A 518 31.74 -16.51 -12.50
N PHE A 519 31.80 -16.18 -13.79
CA PHE A 519 31.96 -14.81 -14.27
C PHE A 519 30.63 -14.08 -14.47
N ARG A 520 29.49 -14.76 -14.30
CA ARG A 520 28.17 -14.16 -14.49
C ARG A 520 27.84 -13.21 -13.35
N LEU A 521 27.34 -12.04 -13.71
CA LEU A 521 26.77 -11.12 -12.74
C LEU A 521 25.38 -11.61 -12.30
N PRO A 522 25.02 -11.43 -11.02
CA PRO A 522 23.69 -11.79 -10.53
C PRO A 522 22.57 -11.11 -11.32
N ASP A 523 21.43 -11.78 -11.42
CA ASP A 523 20.16 -11.33 -12.04
C ASP A 523 19.10 -10.92 -11.01
N ASP A 524 19.50 -10.73 -9.75
CA ASP A 524 18.61 -10.25 -8.69
C ASP A 524 17.98 -8.88 -9.06
N PRO A 525 16.75 -8.57 -8.61
CA PRO A 525 16.18 -7.25 -8.77
C PRO A 525 16.89 -6.20 -7.87
N PRO A 526 17.03 -4.94 -8.30
CA PRO A 526 17.69 -3.87 -7.54
C PRO A 526 16.84 -3.35 -6.38
N VAL A 527 16.76 -4.13 -5.29
CA VAL A 527 15.88 -3.89 -4.13
C VAL A 527 16.05 -2.50 -3.51
N THR A 528 17.26 -1.94 -3.50
CA THR A 528 17.54 -0.64 -2.88
C THR A 528 17.05 0.56 -3.69
N LEU A 529 16.66 0.35 -4.96
CA LEU A 529 16.01 1.34 -5.82
C LEU A 529 14.50 1.15 -5.92
N VAL A 530 13.93 0.08 -5.34
CA VAL A 530 12.49 -0.13 -5.32
C VAL A 530 11.85 0.80 -4.27
N PRO A 531 10.82 1.59 -4.62
CA PRO A 531 10.08 2.38 -3.64
C PRO A 531 9.49 1.53 -2.50
N PRO A 532 9.36 2.12 -1.29
CA PRO A 532 8.58 1.48 -0.24
C PRO A 532 7.13 1.25 -0.72
N VAL A 533 6.44 0.31 -0.09
CA VAL A 533 5.02 0.09 -0.38
C VAL A 533 4.26 1.35 0.01
N GLU A 534 3.61 1.98 -0.96
CA GLU A 534 2.72 3.12 -0.68
C GLU A 534 1.42 2.61 -0.06
N PRO A 535 0.70 3.39 0.75
CA PRO A 535 -0.61 2.99 1.21
C PRO A 535 -1.64 2.96 0.08
N LEU A 536 -2.63 2.06 0.17
CA LEU A 536 -3.71 1.99 -0.81
C LEU A 536 -4.48 3.34 -0.86
N PRO A 537 -4.66 3.94 -2.04
CA PRO A 537 -5.40 5.19 -2.15
C PRO A 537 -6.88 5.07 -1.77
N ARG A 538 -7.43 6.17 -1.25
CA ARG A 538 -8.68 6.76 -1.76
C ARG A 538 -9.73 5.92 -2.51
N ARG A 539 -10.52 5.00 -1.93
CA ARG A 539 -11.62 4.34 -2.71
C ARG A 539 -13.03 4.81 -2.41
N THR A 540 -13.27 5.38 -1.24
CA THR A 540 -14.59 5.93 -0.89
C THR A 540 -14.72 7.38 -1.33
N VAL A 541 -15.95 7.83 -1.60
CA VAL A 541 -16.20 9.25 -1.90
C VAL A 541 -16.14 10.07 -0.61
N PRO A 542 -15.34 11.17 -0.53
CA PRO A 542 -15.32 12.07 0.62
C PRO A 542 -16.71 12.56 0.99
N ARG A 543 -17.08 12.46 2.27
CA ARG A 543 -18.40 12.88 2.80
C ARG A 543 -19.59 12.37 1.99
N ASN A 544 -19.54 11.10 1.60
CA ASN A 544 -20.64 10.43 0.92
C ASN A 544 -21.98 10.62 1.69
N PRO A 545 -23.04 11.18 1.08
CA PRO A 545 -24.30 11.45 1.76
C PRO A 545 -24.93 10.23 2.41
N ALA A 546 -24.76 9.03 1.83
CA ALA A 546 -25.30 7.79 2.41
C ALA A 546 -24.59 7.42 3.72
N ASP A 547 -23.28 7.62 3.78
CA ASP A 547 -22.48 7.32 4.96
C ASP A 547 -22.76 8.32 6.09
N VAL A 548 -22.89 9.60 5.74
CA VAL A 548 -23.32 10.65 6.68
C VAL A 548 -24.74 10.38 7.20
N ASP A 549 -25.65 9.91 6.34
CA ASP A 549 -27.00 9.53 6.78
C ASP A 549 -26.97 8.32 7.73
N ALA A 550 -26.13 7.31 7.46
CA ALA A 550 -25.98 6.17 8.35
C ALA A 550 -25.53 6.59 9.76
N VAL A 551 -24.55 7.51 9.84
CA VAL A 551 -24.12 8.09 11.14
C VAL A 551 -25.26 8.87 11.79
N ARG A 552 -26.01 9.68 11.03
CA ARG A 552 -27.18 10.41 11.54
C ARG A 552 -28.26 9.47 12.09
N ARG A 553 -28.60 8.41 11.37
CA ARG A 553 -29.59 7.40 11.80
C ARG A 553 -29.16 6.72 13.08
N ARG A 554 -27.87 6.38 13.21
CA ARG A 554 -27.32 5.83 14.45
C ARG A 554 -27.43 6.83 15.60
N ALA A 555 -27.09 8.10 15.38
CA ALA A 555 -27.24 9.15 16.39
C ALA A 555 -28.71 9.38 16.82
N LEU A 556 -29.67 9.22 15.90
CA LEU A 556 -31.10 9.26 16.22
C LEU A 556 -31.53 8.06 17.07
N ALA A 557 -31.03 6.86 16.76
CA ALA A 557 -31.32 5.65 17.54
C ALA A 557 -30.79 5.78 18.99
N ASP A 558 -29.60 6.38 19.16
CA ASP A 558 -28.99 6.62 20.47
C ASP A 558 -29.78 7.61 21.36
N LEU A 559 -30.78 8.32 20.81
CA LEU A 559 -31.69 9.18 21.60
C LEU A 559 -32.78 8.40 22.35
N LEU A 560 -32.95 7.09 22.12
CA LEU A 560 -33.97 6.27 22.78
C LEU A 560 -34.03 6.44 24.32
N PRO A 561 -32.90 6.48 25.06
CA PRO A 561 -32.92 6.65 26.51
C PRO A 561 -33.49 7.99 26.98
N THR A 562 -33.56 9.00 26.09
CA THR A 562 -34.08 10.33 26.38
C THR A 562 -35.61 10.42 26.31
N ILE A 563 -36.31 9.35 25.88
CA ILE A 563 -37.77 9.28 25.97
C ILE A 563 -38.20 9.24 27.44
N LEU A 564 -39.11 10.16 27.80
CA LEU A 564 -39.64 10.35 29.13
C LEU A 564 -40.66 9.28 29.52
N ASN A 565 -40.88 9.11 30.82
CA ASN A 565 -41.94 8.22 31.32
C ASN A 565 -43.36 8.81 31.14
N ALA A 566 -43.46 10.13 30.94
CA ALA A 566 -44.68 10.85 30.68
C ALA A 566 -44.37 12.09 29.83
N PRO A 567 -45.30 12.54 28.97
CA PRO A 567 -45.08 13.72 28.13
C PRO A 567 -44.87 14.96 29.01
N ARG A 568 -43.98 15.87 28.59
CA ARG A 568 -43.92 17.19 29.23
C ARG A 568 -45.25 17.89 29.01
N ARG A 569 -45.86 18.38 30.08
CA ARG A 569 -47.07 19.19 30.00
C ARG A 569 -46.65 20.65 29.89
N PRO A 570 -46.82 21.30 28.72
CA PRO A 570 -46.51 22.72 28.57
C PRO A 570 -47.30 23.59 29.57
N ASP A 571 -48.44 23.07 30.04
CA ASP A 571 -49.38 23.79 30.90
C ASP A 571 -49.08 23.69 32.42
N HIS A 572 -48.14 22.85 32.90
CA HIS A 572 -48.06 22.49 34.33
C HIS A 572 -46.68 22.48 35.01
N GLN A 573 -45.60 22.98 34.40
CA GLN A 573 -44.30 23.05 35.07
C GLN A 573 -44.05 24.44 35.67
N HIS A 574 -44.33 24.58 36.98
CA HIS A 574 -43.59 25.32 38.01
C HIS A 574 -44.40 25.27 39.30
N ARG A 575 -44.35 24.13 40.00
CA ARG A 575 -44.53 24.11 41.45
C ARG A 575 -43.26 23.49 42.01
N ILE A 576 -42.18 24.27 41.96
CA ILE A 576 -41.03 24.03 42.82
C ILE A 576 -41.52 24.47 44.20
N THR A 577 -41.83 23.49 45.04
CA THR A 577 -41.89 23.68 46.48
C THR A 577 -40.50 24.08 46.94
N SER A 578 -40.38 25.33 47.38
CA SER A 578 -39.36 25.70 48.35
C SER A 578 -39.70 25.00 49.66
N GLU A 579 -38.86 24.06 50.07
CA GLU A 579 -38.48 23.81 51.46
C GLU A 579 -37.08 23.21 51.49
#